data_AF-A0A7Y2YHX4-F1
#
_entry.id   AF-A0A7Y2YHX4-F1
#
_cell.length_a   1.000
_cell.length_b   1.000
_cell.length_c   1.000
_cell.angle_alpha   90.00
_cell.angle_beta   90.00
_cell.angle_gamma   90.00
#
_symmetry.space_group_name_H-M   'P 1'
#
loop_
_entity.id
_entity.type
_entity.pdbx_description
1 polymer ?
#
loop_
_entity_poly.entity_id
_entity_poly.type
_entity_poly.pdbx_seq_one_letter_code
_entity_poly.pdbx_strand_id
1 'polypeptide(L)'
;SLYNQHCKSCHGKEGYGDGPKAAEMTGDLGDFSSQEFQAQTDGELFYKTTFGRDDMPEYTKKMPDDEDRWLIVNYMRTMEE
;
A
#
# COMPACT_ATOMS: atom_id res chain seq x y z
N SER A 1 -12.55 -5.20 1.72
CA SER A 1 -11.62 -4.79 0.66
C SER A 1 -10.30 -5.51 0.88
N LEU A 2 -9.57 -5.81 -0.20
CA LEU A 2 -8.23 -6.40 -0.14
C LEU A 2 -7.29 -5.55 0.73
N TYR A 3 -7.43 -4.22 0.67
CA TYR A 3 -6.68 -3.28 1.51
C TYR A 3 -6.85 -3.55 3.01
N ASN A 4 -8.08 -3.75 3.48
CA ASN A 4 -8.35 -4.03 4.90
C ASN A 4 -7.75 -5.36 5.35
N GLN A 5 -7.62 -6.33 4.45
CA GLN A 5 -7.07 -7.66 4.74
C GLN A 5 -5.54 -7.67 4.74
N HIS A 6 -4.90 -6.82 3.92
CA HIS A 6 -3.50 -6.97 3.57
C HIS A 6 -2.62 -5.75 3.84
N CYS A 7 -3.18 -4.55 3.90
CA CYS A 7 -2.42 -3.28 3.94
C CYS A 7 -2.70 -2.49 5.23
N LYS A 8 -3.96 -2.44 5.67
CA LYS A 8 -4.44 -1.60 6.78
C LYS A 8 -3.69 -1.79 8.10
N SER A 9 -3.19 -2.98 8.40
CA SER A 9 -2.48 -3.21 9.68
C SER A 9 -1.21 -2.38 9.82
N CYS A 10 -0.61 -1.98 8.71
CA CYS A 10 0.60 -1.15 8.68
C CYS A 10 0.29 0.25 8.16
N HIS A 11 -0.45 0.38 7.06
CA HIS A 11 -0.72 1.69 6.42
C HIS A 11 -1.89 2.47 7.02
N GLY A 12 -2.64 1.89 7.97
CA GLY A 12 -3.77 2.56 8.60
C GLY A 12 -5.05 2.50 7.76
N LYS A 13 -6.16 3.01 8.33
CA LYS A 13 -7.47 2.97 7.65
C LYS A 13 -7.54 3.98 6.50
N GLU A 14 -7.02 5.18 6.73
CA GLU A 14 -7.04 6.29 5.78
C GLU A 14 -5.75 6.39 4.95
N GLY A 15 -4.76 5.51 5.19
CA GLY A 15 -3.54 5.44 4.38
C GLY A 15 -2.37 6.30 4.89
N TYR A 16 -2.46 6.86 6.10
CA TYR A 16 -1.46 7.75 6.68
C TYR A 16 -0.18 7.06 7.19
N GLY A 17 -0.02 5.75 6.98
CA GLY A 17 1.10 5.01 7.55
C GLY A 17 1.02 4.84 9.08
N ASP A 18 -0.18 4.93 9.64
CA ASP A 18 -0.45 4.97 11.09
C ASP A 18 -1.15 3.69 11.61
N GLY A 19 -1.01 2.58 10.89
CA GLY A 19 -1.60 1.30 11.28
C GLY A 19 -1.08 0.82 12.65
N PRO A 20 -1.80 -0.10 13.32
CA PRO A 20 -1.41 -0.61 14.64
C PRO A 20 -0.03 -1.26 14.70
N LYS A 21 0.53 -1.69 13.55
CA LYS A 21 1.88 -2.23 13.44
C LYS A 21 2.91 -1.23 12.92
N ALA A 22 2.51 -0.01 12.56
CA ALA A 22 3.38 0.97 11.90
C ALA A 22 4.66 1.25 12.69
N ALA A 23 4.53 1.43 14.00
CA ALA A 23 5.65 1.71 14.89
C ALA A 23 6.69 0.57 15.00
N GLU A 24 6.35 -0.63 14.54
CA GLU A 24 7.23 -1.81 14.55
C GLU A 24 7.91 -2.04 13.18
N MET A 25 7.50 -1.32 12.13
CA MET A 25 8.02 -1.51 10.79
C MET A 25 9.26 -0.64 10.54
N THR A 26 10.22 -1.21 9.84
CA THR A 26 11.38 -0.52 9.30
C THR A 26 11.05 0.04 7.93
N GLY A 27 11.40 1.31 7.72
CA GLY A 27 11.19 2.02 6.47
C GLY A 27 10.00 2.97 6.51
N ASP A 28 9.85 3.72 5.42
CA ASP A 28 8.76 4.67 5.28
C ASP A 28 7.52 3.97 4.70
N LEU A 29 6.45 3.92 5.51
CA LEU A 29 5.15 3.41 5.09
C LEU A 29 4.41 4.40 4.17
N GLY A 30 4.87 5.66 4.15
CA GLY A 30 4.30 6.75 3.38
C GLY A 30 2.94 7.19 3.88
N ASP A 31 2.52 8.35 3.36
CA ASP A 31 1.18 8.87 3.49
C ASP A 31 0.50 8.85 2.12
N PHE A 32 -0.53 8.03 1.97
CA PHE A 32 -1.23 7.84 0.71
C PHE A 32 -2.10 9.04 0.30
N SER A 33 -2.44 9.94 1.22
CA SER A 33 -3.15 11.18 0.85
C SER A 33 -2.21 12.25 0.32
N SER A 34 -0.90 12.13 0.59
CA SER A 34 0.08 13.15 0.22
C SER A 34 0.22 13.32 -1.29
N GLN A 35 0.44 14.58 -1.72
CA GLN A 35 0.72 14.89 -3.12
C GLN A 35 1.95 14.15 -3.65
N GLU A 36 2.97 13.93 -2.82
CA GLU A 36 4.16 13.15 -3.19
C GLU A 36 3.81 11.70 -3.51
N PHE A 37 2.95 11.06 -2.70
CA PHE A 37 2.48 9.72 -2.99
C PHE A 37 1.64 9.69 -4.27
N GLN A 38 0.70 10.62 -4.42
CA GLN A 38 -0.19 10.68 -5.57
C GLN A 38 0.54 11.06 -6.88
N ALA A 39 1.71 11.71 -6.81
CA ALA A 39 2.53 12.00 -7.98
C ALA A 39 3.25 10.77 -8.56
N GLN A 40 3.36 9.67 -7.82
CA GLN A 40 3.96 8.43 -8.32
C GLN A 40 3.12 7.86 -9.46
N THR A 41 3.74 7.10 -10.37
CA THR A 41 3.01 6.42 -11.43
C THR A 41 2.30 5.17 -10.90
N ASP A 42 1.20 4.79 -11.55
CA ASP A 42 0.48 3.56 -11.22
C ASP A 42 1.36 2.30 -11.30
N GLY A 43 2.33 2.29 -12.24
CA GLY A 43 3.30 1.22 -12.37
C GLY A 43 4.28 1.13 -11.19
N GLU A 44 4.71 2.27 -10.63
CA GLU A 44 5.55 2.30 -9.43
C GLU A 44 4.78 1.78 -8.21
N LEU A 45 3.53 2.22 -8.05
CA LEU A 45 2.65 1.75 -6.98
C LEU A 45 2.42 0.24 -7.10
N PHE A 46 2.09 -0.25 -8.31
CA PHE A 46 1.90 -1.67 -8.57
C PHE A 46 3.16 -2.49 -8.27
N TYR A 47 4.33 -1.99 -8.67
CA TYR A 47 5.61 -2.64 -8.40
C TYR A 47 5.86 -2.75 -6.89
N LYS A 48 5.69 -1.66 -6.14
CA LYS A 48 5.84 -1.62 -4.68
C LYS A 48 4.84 -2.56 -3.99
N THR A 49 3.57 -2.56 -4.41
CA THR A 49 2.56 -3.49 -3.90
C THR A 49 2.87 -4.94 -4.23
N THR A 50 3.52 -5.22 -5.37
CA THR A 50 3.81 -6.59 -5.79
C THR A 50 5.01 -7.18 -5.04
N PHE A 51 6.11 -6.44 -4.99
CA PHE A 51 7.39 -6.96 -4.50
C PHE A 51 7.74 -6.53 -3.08
N GLY A 52 7.09 -5.50 -2.55
CA GLY A 52 7.41 -4.94 -1.24
C GLY A 52 8.79 -4.29 -1.18
N ARG A 53 9.15 -3.80 0.01
CA ARG A 53 10.47 -3.25 0.36
C ARG A 53 10.62 -3.29 1.88
N ASP A 54 11.83 -3.58 2.36
CA ASP A 54 12.11 -3.66 3.80
C ASP A 54 11.16 -4.64 4.50
N ASP A 55 10.41 -4.19 5.52
CA ASP A 55 9.43 -5.03 6.22
C ASP A 55 8.10 -5.18 5.48
N MET A 56 7.87 -4.43 4.39
CA MET A 56 6.70 -4.64 3.53
C MET A 56 6.89 -5.93 2.71
N PRO A 57 6.02 -6.93 2.87
CA PRO A 57 6.19 -8.23 2.22
C PRO A 57 5.87 -8.16 0.73
N GLU A 58 6.35 -9.16 -0.04
CA GLU A 58 5.83 -9.43 -1.37
C GLU A 58 4.39 -9.98 -1.29
N TYR A 59 3.57 -9.68 -2.29
CA TYR A 59 2.16 -10.10 -2.33
C TYR A 59 1.84 -11.07 -3.47
N THR A 60 2.80 -11.45 -4.32
CA THR A 60 2.62 -12.41 -5.42
C THR A 60 2.00 -13.75 -4.99
N LYS A 61 2.27 -14.22 -3.77
CA LYS A 61 1.70 -15.47 -3.24
C LYS A 61 0.33 -15.30 -2.58
N LYS A 62 0.07 -14.11 -2.00
CA LYS A 62 -1.18 -13.81 -1.27
C LYS A 62 -2.26 -13.26 -2.19
N MET A 63 -1.86 -12.52 -3.22
CA MET A 63 -2.67 -11.95 -4.30
C MET A 63 -2.03 -12.38 -5.64
N PRO A 64 -2.20 -13.65 -6.05
CA PRO A 64 -1.59 -14.18 -7.25
C PRO A 64 -2.16 -13.56 -8.52
N ASP A 65 -3.41 -13.11 -8.50
CA ASP A 65 -4.00 -12.35 -9.60
C ASP A 65 -3.39 -10.94 -9.65
N ASP A 66 -3.01 -10.49 -10.85
CA ASP A 66 -2.58 -9.10 -11.07
C ASP A 66 -3.76 -8.14 -10.86
N GLU A 67 -5.00 -8.57 -11.15
CA GLU A 67 -6.20 -7.74 -10.99
C GLU A 67 -6.41 -7.31 -9.54
N ASP A 68 -6.22 -8.23 -8.57
CA ASP A 68 -6.31 -7.93 -7.14
C ASP A 68 -5.31 -6.84 -6.72
N ARG A 69 -4.09 -6.89 -7.25
CA ARG A 69 -3.04 -5.89 -6.98
C ARG A 69 -3.35 -4.56 -7.64
N TRP A 70 -3.92 -4.56 -8.85
CA TRP A 70 -4.40 -3.34 -9.49
C TRP A 70 -5.58 -2.70 -8.75
N LEU A 71 -6.48 -3.49 -8.17
CA LEU A 71 -7.59 -2.99 -7.35
C LEU A 71 -7.07 -2.30 -6.08
N ILE A 72 -5.96 -2.78 -5.49
CA ILE A 72 -5.28 -2.07 -4.39
C ILE A 72 -4.76 -0.71 -4.86
N VAL A 73 -4.07 -0.64 -6.00
CA VAL A 73 -3.57 0.63 -6.56
C VAL A 73 -4.70 1.62 -6.77
N ASN A 74 -5.78 1.19 -7.43
CA ASN A 74 -6.97 2.02 -7.64
C ASN A 74 -7.59 2.50 -6.31
N TYR A 75 -7.60 1.64 -5.29
CA TYR A 75 -8.11 2.05 -3.98
C TYR A 75 -7.22 3.09 -3.30
N MET A 76 -5.88 2.96 -3.38
CA MET A 76 -4.95 3.97 -2.84
C MET A 76 -5.09 5.33 -3.55
N ARG A 77 -5.46 5.36 -4.84
CA ARG A 77 -5.78 6.61 -5.56
C ARG A 77 -6.97 7.37 -5.01
N THR A 78 -7.90 6.68 -4.36
CA THR A 78 -9.10 7.33 -3.78
C THR A 78 -8.83 8.01 -2.44
N MET A 79 -7.61 7.94 -1.92
CA MET A 79 -7.23 8.47 -0.61
C MET A 79 -6.61 9.88 -0.67
N GLU A 80 -6.50 10.47 -1.86
CA GLU A 80 -6.05 11.86 -2.04
C GLU A 80 -6.99 12.84 -1.30
N GLU A 81 -6.39 13.85 -0.67
CA GLU A 81 -7.09 14.97 0.01
C GLU A 81 -7.10 16.26 -0.83
#